data_AF-A0A9E9LYW9-F1
#
_entry.id   AF-A0A9E9LYW9-F1
#
_cell.length_a   1.000
_cell.length_b   1.000
_cell.length_c   1.000
_cell.angle_alpha   90.00
_cell.angle_beta   90.00
_cell.angle_gamma   90.00
#
_symmetry.space_group_name_H-M   'P 1'
#
loop_
_entity.id
_entity.type
_entity.pdbx_description
1 polymer ?
#
loop_
_entity_poly.entity_id
_entity_poly.type
_entity_poly.pdbx_seq_one_letter_code
_entity_poly.pdbx_strand_id
1 'polypeptide(L)'
;MKLEDFSIGTEFMTSTGQTWRCTDVGSRTILAIEIDPDRDPSWYVGPPYIVEEQPFDEKAIRDCHQNVDDAIRESYETHKKSHHPGFSTEVMDVFSRHYGQPRRLDYPNRRLLRLNKVTMDGAVIMAYSVEKEGEQWIMLTYNIFTREFSKMRESDFVRLRTAAESDLVAAKQKGSIIL
;
A
#
# COMPACT_ATOMS: atom_id res chain seq x y z
N MET A 1 -6.00 12.85 -0.80
CA MET A 1 -5.56 14.28 -0.81
C MET A 1 -4.12 14.33 -1.31
N LYS A 2 -3.60 15.51 -1.63
CA LYS A 2 -2.19 15.77 -1.98
C LYS A 2 -1.53 16.64 -0.92
N LEU A 3 -0.20 16.61 -0.85
CA LEU A 3 0.56 17.40 0.13
C LEU A 3 0.24 18.90 0.07
N GLU A 4 0.02 19.43 -1.13
CA GLU A 4 -0.37 20.84 -1.37
C GLU A 4 -1.74 21.23 -0.81
N ASP A 5 -2.59 20.26 -0.49
CA ASP A 5 -3.91 20.49 0.11
C ASP A 5 -3.84 20.72 1.64
N PHE A 6 -2.66 20.52 2.26
CA PHE A 6 -2.50 20.58 3.71
C PHE A 6 -1.93 21.94 4.16
N SER A 7 -2.52 22.42 5.26
CA SER A 7 -2.01 23.51 6.08
C SER A 7 -2.17 23.13 7.55
N ILE A 8 -1.44 23.78 8.45
CA ILE A 8 -1.64 23.58 9.88
C ILE A 8 -3.10 23.92 10.23
N GLY A 9 -3.76 23.00 10.92
CA GLY A 9 -5.19 23.08 11.26
C GLY A 9 -6.12 22.42 10.25
N THR A 10 -5.64 21.99 9.08
CA THR A 10 -6.45 21.21 8.12
C THR A 10 -6.96 19.94 8.78
N GLU A 11 -8.28 19.76 8.82
CA GLU A 11 -8.92 18.51 9.24
C GLU A 11 -9.19 17.61 8.04
N PHE A 12 -8.98 16.31 8.22
CA PHE A 12 -9.13 15.30 7.18
C PHE A 12 -9.49 13.95 7.79
N MET A 13 -9.95 13.03 6.96
CA MET A 13 -10.25 11.66 7.32
C MET A 13 -9.30 10.71 6.62
N THR A 14 -9.10 9.53 7.20
CA THR A 14 -8.43 8.41 6.52
C THR A 14 -9.44 7.40 6.00
N SER A 15 -9.01 6.49 5.13
CA SER A 15 -9.85 5.37 4.65
C SER A 15 -10.45 4.47 5.75
N THR A 16 -9.92 4.53 6.97
CA THR A 16 -10.42 3.81 8.14
C THR A 16 -11.43 4.61 8.99
N GLY A 17 -11.75 5.84 8.58
CA GLY A 17 -12.83 6.65 9.16
C GLY A 17 -12.43 7.56 10.32
N GLN A 18 -11.19 7.48 10.82
CA GLN A 18 -10.70 8.40 11.85
C GLN A 18 -10.57 9.82 11.30
N THR A 19 -10.86 10.81 12.14
CA THR A 19 -10.65 12.24 11.85
C THR A 19 -9.31 12.67 12.42
N TRP A 20 -8.56 13.45 11.64
CA TRP A 20 -7.23 13.91 11.95
C TRP A 20 -7.14 15.41 11.72
N ARG A 21 -6.26 16.08 12.47
CA ARG A 21 -5.92 17.50 12.26
C ARG A 21 -4.42 17.63 12.02
N CYS A 22 -4.05 18.24 10.90
CA CYS A 22 -2.66 18.51 10.56
C CYS A 22 -2.05 19.53 11.53
N THR A 23 -0.87 19.22 12.08
CA THR A 23 -0.13 20.06 13.03
C THR A 23 1.19 20.58 12.45
N ASP A 24 1.74 19.92 11.43
CA ASP A 24 2.92 20.36 10.69
C ASP A 24 2.91 19.85 9.24
N VAL A 25 3.54 20.61 8.33
CA VAL A 25 3.65 20.28 6.90
C VAL A 25 5.13 20.31 6.49
N GLY A 26 5.69 19.12 6.28
CA GLY A 26 7.03 18.95 5.72
C GLY A 26 7.05 18.94 4.19
N SER A 27 8.22 18.71 3.60
CA SER A 27 8.38 18.68 2.13
C SER A 27 7.81 17.43 1.46
N ARG A 28 7.55 16.38 2.23
CA ARG A 28 7.10 15.05 1.74
C ARG A 28 6.08 14.37 2.67
N THR A 29 5.92 14.89 3.88
CA THR A 29 5.13 14.28 4.95
C THR A 29 4.36 15.36 5.68
N ILE A 30 3.30 14.99 6.39
CA ILE A 30 2.67 15.85 7.39
C ILE A 30 2.75 15.18 8.77
N LEU A 31 2.64 15.97 9.83
CA LEU A 31 2.29 15.48 11.15
C LEU A 31 0.82 15.80 11.42
N ALA A 32 0.12 14.91 12.10
CA ALA A 32 -1.27 15.11 12.48
C ALA A 32 -1.61 14.44 13.80
N ILE A 33 -2.61 14.98 14.49
CA ILE A 33 -3.21 14.41 15.70
C ILE A 33 -4.59 13.84 15.37
N GLU A 34 -4.95 12.71 15.97
CA GLU A 34 -6.30 12.16 15.84
C GLU A 34 -7.28 12.96 16.68
N ILE A 35 -8.44 13.29 16.11
CA ILE A 35 -9.55 13.97 16.78
C ILE A 35 -10.61 12.94 17.10
N ASP A 36 -10.65 12.55 18.37
CA ASP A 36 -11.70 11.73 18.97
C ASP A 36 -12.87 12.62 19.40
N PRO A 37 -14.09 12.44 18.83
CA PRO A 37 -15.25 13.28 19.14
C PRO A 37 -15.74 13.13 20.58
N ASP A 38 -15.38 12.05 21.28
CA ASP A 38 -15.80 11.80 22.65
C ASP A 38 -14.86 12.45 23.70
N ARG A 39 -13.77 13.09 23.27
CA ARG A 39 -12.82 13.77 24.16
C ARG A 39 -13.06 15.26 24.26
N ASP A 40 -12.69 15.80 25.42
CA ASP A 40 -12.71 17.24 25.66
C ASP A 40 -11.72 17.98 24.72
N PRO A 41 -12.11 19.11 24.10
CA PRO A 41 -11.25 19.85 23.19
C PRO A 41 -9.89 20.28 23.75
N SER A 42 -9.76 20.41 25.08
CA SER A 42 -8.50 20.74 25.74
C SER A 42 -7.38 19.72 25.47
N TRP A 43 -7.71 18.48 25.09
CA TRP A 43 -6.73 17.46 24.66
C TRP A 43 -5.97 17.84 23.39
N TYR A 44 -6.52 18.75 22.60
CA TYR A 44 -5.99 19.15 21.29
C TYR A 44 -5.38 20.56 21.30
N VAL A 45 -5.19 21.14 22.49
CA VAL A 45 -4.51 22.43 22.68
C VAL A 45 -3.01 22.17 22.81
N GLY A 46 -2.23 22.83 21.96
CA GLY A 46 -0.78 22.70 21.90
C GLY A 46 -0.18 23.78 20.97
N PRO A 47 1.12 23.70 20.66
CA PRO A 47 2.09 22.71 21.13
C PRO A 47 2.56 22.94 22.59
N PRO A 48 3.07 21.90 23.29
CA PRO A 48 3.01 20.48 22.89
C PRO A 48 1.58 19.93 23.05
N TYR A 49 1.13 19.10 22.11
CA TYR A 49 -0.17 18.44 22.20
C TYR A 49 -0.14 17.31 23.24
N ILE A 50 -1.27 17.09 23.92
CA ILE A 50 -1.42 15.98 24.88
C ILE A 50 -1.49 14.63 24.15
N VAL A 51 -2.09 14.63 22.95
CA VAL A 51 -2.18 13.46 22.08
C VAL A 51 -0.95 13.33 21.18
N GLU A 52 -0.67 12.09 20.74
CA GLU A 52 0.49 11.78 19.91
C GLU A 52 0.34 12.36 18.50
N GLU A 53 1.39 13.02 18.02
CA GLU A 53 1.52 13.45 16.62
C GLU A 53 2.03 12.29 15.78
N GLN A 54 1.24 11.87 14.79
CA GLN A 54 1.57 10.77 13.89
C GLN A 54 2.09 11.30 12.54
N PRO A 55 3.17 10.71 12.01
CA PRO A 55 3.66 11.05 10.67
C PRO A 55 2.84 10.36 9.58
N PHE A 56 2.41 11.14 8.60
CA PHE A 56 1.78 10.68 7.37
C PHE A 56 2.77 10.85 6.22
N ASP A 57 3.20 9.72 5.65
CA ASP A 57 4.04 9.70 4.45
C ASP A 57 3.23 9.93 3.17
N GLU A 58 3.90 9.98 2.01
CA GLU A 58 3.23 10.24 0.73
C GLU A 58 2.18 9.20 0.38
N LYS A 59 2.30 7.97 0.90
CA LYS A 59 1.27 6.95 0.70
C LYS A 59 0.08 7.25 1.61
N ALA A 60 0.32 7.53 2.89
CA ALA A 60 -0.74 7.85 3.84
C ALA A 60 -1.53 9.09 3.43
N ILE A 61 -0.85 10.13 2.92
CA ILE A 61 -1.48 11.36 2.40
C ILE A 61 -2.45 11.08 1.24
N ARG A 62 -2.10 10.14 0.35
CA ARG A 62 -3.00 9.73 -0.75
C ARG A 62 -4.27 9.07 -0.23
N ASP A 63 -4.17 8.33 0.87
CA ASP A 63 -5.28 7.65 1.52
C ASP A 63 -6.10 8.59 2.46
N CYS A 64 -5.83 9.90 2.44
CA CYS A 64 -6.58 10.93 3.18
C CYS A 64 -7.67 11.57 2.31
N HIS A 65 -8.80 11.94 2.91
CA HIS A 65 -9.95 12.54 2.23
C HIS A 65 -10.54 13.67 3.06
N GLN A 66 -11.10 14.71 2.43
CA GLN A 66 -11.72 15.81 3.15
C GLN A 66 -13.06 15.42 3.81
N ASN A 67 -13.78 14.50 3.19
CA ASN A 67 -15.07 14.01 3.66
C ASN A 67 -15.33 12.59 3.12
N VAL A 68 -16.36 11.94 3.65
CA VAL A 68 -16.74 10.57 3.30
C VAL A 68 -17.18 10.43 1.84
N ASP A 69 -17.89 11.41 1.28
CA ASP A 69 -18.38 11.35 -0.11
C ASP A 69 -17.23 11.34 -1.11
N ASP A 70 -16.19 12.14 -0.87
CA ASP A 70 -14.97 12.14 -1.66
C ASP A 70 -14.23 10.80 -1.56
N ALA A 71 -14.16 10.21 -0.36
CA ALA A 71 -13.56 8.89 -0.17
C ALA A 71 -14.30 7.80 -0.96
N ILE A 72 -15.64 7.79 -0.90
CA ILE A 72 -16.48 6.83 -1.64
C ILE A 72 -16.28 7.00 -3.14
N ARG A 73 -16.34 8.25 -3.63
CA ARG A 73 -16.18 8.57 -5.05
C ARG A 73 -14.79 8.19 -5.56
N GLU A 74 -13.74 8.52 -4.82
CA GLU A 74 -12.36 8.19 -5.18
C GLU A 74 -12.13 6.68 -5.21
N SER A 75 -12.65 5.95 -4.21
CA SER A 75 -12.61 4.48 -4.18
C SER A 75 -13.28 3.88 -5.41
N TYR A 76 -14.48 4.36 -5.75
CA TYR A 76 -15.23 3.90 -6.93
C TYR A 76 -14.51 4.18 -8.25
N GLU A 77 -13.98 5.40 -8.43
CA GLU A 77 -13.25 5.78 -9.64
C GLU A 77 -11.89 5.06 -9.75
N THR A 78 -11.21 4.82 -8.63
CA THR A 78 -9.99 4.01 -8.59
C THR A 78 -10.29 2.58 -8.99
N HIS A 79 -11.39 2.00 -8.49
CA HIS A 79 -11.80 0.65 -8.85
C HIS A 79 -12.08 0.52 -10.35
N LYS A 80 -12.80 1.47 -10.95
CA LYS A 80 -13.03 1.50 -12.41
C LYS A 80 -11.76 1.57 -13.24
N LYS A 81 -10.77 2.34 -12.76
CA LYS A 81 -9.49 2.54 -13.44
C LYS A 81 -8.47 1.45 -13.13
N SER A 82 -8.80 0.50 -12.25
CA SER A 82 -7.88 -0.56 -11.88
C SER A 82 -7.51 -1.42 -13.09
N HIS A 83 -6.22 -1.51 -13.38
CA HIS A 83 -5.68 -2.41 -14.39
C HIS A 83 -5.35 -3.80 -13.82
N HIS A 84 -5.59 -4.03 -12.52
CA HIS A 84 -5.35 -5.31 -11.89
C HIS A 84 -6.39 -6.35 -12.36
N PRO A 85 -5.96 -7.54 -12.83
CA PRO A 85 -6.87 -8.56 -13.39
C PRO A 85 -7.70 -9.33 -12.35
N GLY A 86 -7.68 -8.88 -11.09
CA GLY A 86 -8.20 -9.62 -9.94
C GLY A 86 -7.43 -10.91 -9.65
N PHE A 87 -7.89 -11.65 -8.63
CA PHE A 87 -7.40 -13.00 -8.32
C PHE A 87 -8.56 -13.99 -8.39
N SER A 88 -8.31 -15.20 -8.89
CA SER A 88 -9.29 -16.27 -8.81
C SER A 88 -9.37 -16.82 -7.38
N THR A 89 -10.45 -17.56 -7.08
CA THR A 89 -10.64 -18.19 -5.77
C THR A 89 -9.49 -19.15 -5.43
N GLU A 90 -9.01 -19.91 -6.42
CA GLU A 90 -7.90 -20.87 -6.25
C GLU A 90 -6.59 -20.16 -5.89
N VAL A 91 -6.32 -19.03 -6.54
CA VAL A 91 -5.14 -18.21 -6.22
C VAL A 91 -5.25 -17.62 -4.81
N MET A 92 -6.44 -17.13 -4.43
CA MET A 92 -6.68 -16.61 -3.09
C MET A 92 -6.54 -17.67 -2.00
N ASP A 93 -6.93 -18.91 -2.27
CA ASP A 93 -6.73 -20.05 -1.38
C ASP A 93 -5.23 -20.33 -1.15
N VAL A 94 -4.41 -20.29 -2.21
CA VAL A 94 -2.94 -20.39 -2.09
C VAL A 94 -2.38 -19.26 -1.22
N PHE A 95 -2.77 -18.01 -1.47
CA PHE A 95 -2.28 -16.87 -0.69
C PHE A 95 -2.69 -16.98 0.78
N SER A 96 -3.92 -17.39 1.05
CA SER A 96 -4.46 -17.54 2.41
C SER A 96 -3.68 -18.57 3.21
N ARG A 97 -3.33 -19.72 2.61
CA ARG A 97 -2.50 -20.75 3.26
C ARG A 97 -1.10 -20.27 3.65
N HIS A 98 -0.55 -19.29 2.94
CA HIS A 98 0.77 -18.75 3.24
C HIS A 98 0.73 -17.57 4.22
N TYR A 99 -0.39 -16.84 4.27
CA TYR A 99 -0.49 -15.59 5.03
C TYR A 99 -0.17 -15.77 6.52
N GLY A 100 -0.65 -16.86 7.13
CA GLY A 100 -0.46 -17.18 8.55
C GLY A 100 0.74 -18.07 8.88
N GLN A 101 1.60 -18.42 7.91
CA GLN A 101 2.72 -19.31 8.19
C GLN A 101 3.79 -18.62 9.04
N PRO A 102 4.35 -19.28 10.06
CA PRO A 102 5.37 -18.70 10.94
C PRO A 102 6.52 -18.05 10.19
N ARG A 103 7.03 -18.69 9.12
CA ARG A 103 8.13 -18.16 8.31
C ARG A 103 7.83 -16.79 7.68
N ARG A 104 6.60 -16.56 7.23
CA ARG A 104 6.18 -15.25 6.69
C ARG A 104 6.08 -14.21 7.80
N LEU A 105 5.67 -14.61 9.00
CA LEU A 105 5.60 -13.74 10.16
C LEU A 105 7.01 -13.39 10.68
N ASP A 106 7.95 -14.33 10.65
CA ASP A 106 9.34 -14.11 11.10
C ASP A 106 10.19 -13.32 10.09
N TYR A 107 9.68 -13.12 8.87
CA TYR A 107 10.38 -12.40 7.83
C TYR A 107 10.57 -10.92 8.20
N PRO A 108 11.82 -10.40 8.29
CA PRO A 108 12.08 -9.05 8.77
C PRO A 108 11.65 -7.97 7.77
N ASN A 109 11.74 -8.23 6.46
CA ASN A 109 11.56 -7.21 5.42
C ASN A 109 10.13 -7.17 4.87
N ARG A 110 9.12 -7.20 5.75
CA ARG A 110 7.70 -7.32 5.38
C ARG A 110 7.20 -6.28 4.35
N ARG A 111 7.84 -5.11 4.25
CA ARG A 111 7.51 -4.09 3.24
C ARG A 111 7.68 -4.61 1.80
N LEU A 112 8.60 -5.55 1.55
CA LEU A 112 8.80 -6.13 0.23
C LEU A 112 7.60 -6.95 -0.25
N LEU A 113 6.82 -7.53 0.67
CA LEU A 113 5.58 -8.25 0.36
C LEU A 113 4.41 -7.33 -0.05
N ARG A 114 4.58 -6.01 0.02
CA ARG A 114 3.56 -5.02 -0.32
C ARG A 114 3.85 -4.28 -1.62
N LEU A 115 4.93 -4.64 -2.31
CA LEU A 115 5.39 -3.95 -3.51
C LEU A 115 5.37 -4.88 -4.69
N ASN A 116 4.64 -4.49 -5.73
CA ASN A 116 4.77 -5.12 -7.04
C ASN A 116 6.11 -4.69 -7.66
N LYS A 117 6.75 -5.62 -8.36
CA LYS A 117 8.03 -5.42 -9.03
C LYS A 117 7.89 -5.66 -10.53
N VAL A 118 8.80 -5.06 -11.29
CA VAL A 118 8.91 -5.27 -12.73
C VAL A 118 10.19 -6.05 -13.00
N THR A 119 10.05 -7.20 -13.65
CA THR A 119 11.16 -8.05 -14.08
C THR A 119 11.87 -7.44 -15.30
N MET A 120 13.04 -7.98 -15.67
CA MET A 120 13.83 -7.43 -16.80
C MET A 120 13.12 -7.56 -18.15
N ASP A 121 12.28 -8.59 -18.32
CA ASP A 121 11.40 -8.80 -19.48
C ASP A 121 10.09 -7.98 -19.42
N GLY A 122 9.90 -7.18 -18.36
CA GLY A 122 8.78 -6.26 -18.21
C GLY A 122 7.51 -6.89 -17.65
N ALA A 123 7.59 -8.10 -17.07
CA ALA A 123 6.46 -8.71 -16.37
C ALA A 123 6.26 -8.05 -15.00
N VAL A 124 5.00 -7.94 -14.58
CA VAL A 124 4.64 -7.41 -13.26
C VAL A 124 4.43 -8.60 -12.30
N ILE A 125 5.26 -8.66 -11.27
CA ILE A 125 5.21 -9.72 -10.26
C ILE A 125 4.88 -9.15 -8.88
N MET A 126 4.13 -9.92 -8.10
CA MET A 126 3.80 -9.65 -6.71
C MET A 126 4.46 -10.70 -5.82
N ALA A 127 5.15 -10.30 -4.75
CA ALA A 127 5.59 -11.24 -3.74
C ALA A 127 4.43 -11.54 -2.77
N TYR A 128 3.91 -12.77 -2.79
CA TYR A 128 2.78 -13.15 -1.93
C TYR A 128 3.23 -13.76 -0.59
N SER A 129 4.43 -14.33 -0.53
CA SER A 129 5.02 -14.89 0.69
C SER A 129 6.54 -15.05 0.56
N VAL A 130 7.17 -15.64 1.58
CA VAL A 130 8.57 -16.04 1.56
C VAL A 130 8.76 -17.46 2.09
N GLU A 131 9.86 -18.07 1.69
CA GLU A 131 10.44 -19.28 2.28
C GLU A 131 11.88 -19.01 2.71
N LYS A 132 12.43 -19.88 3.55
CA LYS A 132 13.83 -19.85 3.96
C LYS A 132 14.54 -21.10 3.46
N GLU A 133 15.62 -20.92 2.70
CA GLU A 133 16.51 -21.98 2.21
C GLU A 133 17.90 -21.77 2.80
N GLY A 134 18.27 -22.58 3.80
CA GLY A 134 19.46 -22.32 4.61
C GLY A 134 19.36 -20.96 5.31
N GLU A 135 20.31 -20.07 5.04
CA GLU A 135 20.30 -18.70 5.53
C GLU A 135 19.71 -17.67 4.56
N GLN A 136 19.21 -18.11 3.39
CA GLN A 136 18.70 -17.21 2.36
C GLN A 136 17.17 -17.15 2.40
N TRP A 137 16.62 -15.94 2.24
CA TRP A 137 15.20 -15.75 2.00
C TRP A 137 14.91 -15.88 0.51
N ILE A 138 13.87 -16.66 0.21
CA ILE A 138 13.34 -16.87 -1.14
C ILE A 138 11.96 -16.22 -1.20
N MET A 139 11.80 -15.29 -2.14
CA MET A 139 10.53 -14.64 -2.41
C MET A 139 9.66 -15.59 -3.23
N LEU A 140 8.46 -15.85 -2.73
CA LEU A 140 7.42 -16.52 -3.48
C LEU A 140 6.63 -15.46 -4.25
N THR A 141 6.72 -15.51 -5.58
CA THR A 141 6.20 -14.48 -6.47
C THR A 141 5.09 -15.02 -7.35
N TYR A 142 4.18 -14.14 -7.75
CA TYR A 142 3.06 -14.43 -8.63
C TYR A 142 3.03 -13.37 -9.73
N ASN A 143 3.06 -13.81 -10.99
CA ASN A 143 2.82 -12.93 -12.13
C ASN A 143 1.32 -12.64 -12.21
N ILE A 144 0.95 -11.38 -12.01
CA ILE A 144 -0.47 -11.02 -11.88
C ILE A 144 -1.26 -11.18 -13.19
N PHE A 145 -0.59 -11.16 -14.35
CA PHE A 145 -1.24 -11.29 -15.66
C PHE A 145 -1.19 -12.72 -16.23
N THR A 146 -0.03 -13.39 -16.19
CA THR A 146 0.08 -14.77 -16.68
C THR A 146 -0.44 -15.80 -15.67
N ARG A 147 -0.64 -15.38 -14.42
CA ARG A 147 -1.12 -16.20 -13.30
C ARG A 147 -0.16 -17.32 -12.90
N GLU A 148 1.12 -17.11 -13.17
CA GLU A 148 2.17 -18.08 -12.88
C GLU A 148 2.82 -17.80 -11.53
N PHE A 149 3.04 -18.88 -10.78
CA PHE A 149 3.82 -18.86 -9.55
C PHE A 149 5.29 -19.08 -9.88
N SER A 150 6.16 -18.33 -9.21
CA SER A 150 7.61 -18.47 -9.35
C SER A 150 8.32 -18.17 -8.03
N LYS A 151 9.60 -18.47 -7.96
CA LYS A 151 10.46 -18.21 -6.80
C LYS A 151 11.71 -17.48 -7.24
N MET A 152 12.21 -16.57 -6.41
CA MET A 152 13.51 -15.95 -6.62
C MET A 152 14.16 -15.53 -5.32
N ARG A 153 15.48 -15.32 -5.31
CA ARG A 153 16.18 -14.84 -4.10
C ARG A 153 15.68 -13.45 -3.73
N GLU A 154 15.60 -13.18 -2.42
CA GLU A 154 15.33 -11.84 -1.91
C GLU A 154 16.29 -10.79 -2.49
N SER A 155 17.59 -11.14 -2.60
CA SER A 155 18.62 -10.25 -3.17
C SER A 155 18.31 -9.81 -4.60
N ASP A 156 17.68 -10.69 -5.38
CA ASP A 156 17.35 -10.43 -6.78
C ASP A 156 16.03 -9.63 -6.86
N PHE A 157 15.04 -9.99 -6.03
CA PHE A 157 13.77 -9.28 -5.95
C PHE A 157 13.93 -7.82 -5.50
N VAL A 158 14.81 -7.55 -4.53
CA VAL A 158 15.07 -6.20 -4.03
C VAL A 158 15.63 -5.29 -5.13
N ARG A 159 16.43 -5.83 -6.04
CA ARG A 159 17.05 -5.09 -7.15
C ARG A 159 16.05 -4.76 -8.25
N LEU A 160 14.91 -5.43 -8.30
CA LEU A 160 13.86 -5.11 -9.26
C LEU A 160 13.26 -3.74 -8.94
N ARG A 161 12.95 -2.99 -10.01
CA ARG A 161 12.23 -1.73 -9.89
C ARG A 161 10.83 -1.98 -9.36
N THR A 162 10.34 -1.10 -8.48
CA THR A 162 8.94 -1.08 -8.07
C THR A 162 8.04 -0.73 -9.25
N ALA A 163 6.97 -1.50 -9.44
CA ALA A 163 5.99 -1.26 -10.50
C ALA A 163 5.24 0.04 -10.26
N ALA A 164 5.03 0.78 -11.34
CA ALA A 164 4.15 1.93 -11.42
C ALA A 164 2.85 1.55 -12.14
N GLU A 165 1.84 2.41 -12.08
CA GLU A 165 0.56 2.18 -12.77
C GLU A 165 0.73 1.96 -14.28
N SER A 166 1.67 2.67 -14.91
CA SER A 166 1.99 2.50 -16.33
C SER A 166 2.44 1.08 -16.69
N ASP A 167 3.09 0.38 -15.75
CA ASP A 167 3.52 -1.01 -15.96
C ASP A 167 2.32 -1.96 -15.94
N LEU A 168 1.33 -1.70 -15.08
CA LEU A 168 0.08 -2.46 -15.04
C LEU A 168 -0.72 -2.26 -16.34
N VAL A 169 -0.81 -1.03 -16.82
CA VAL A 169 -1.45 -0.70 -18.10
C VAL A 169 -0.77 -1.46 -19.25
N ALA A 170 0.56 -1.38 -19.34
CA ALA A 170 1.32 -2.02 -20.41
C ALA A 170 1.20 -3.56 -20.37
N ALA A 171 1.26 -4.15 -19.17
CA ALA A 171 1.15 -5.60 -19.01
C ALA A 171 -0.27 -6.11 -19.32
N LYS A 172 -1.32 -5.37 -18.96
CA LYS A 172 -2.71 -5.69 -19.34
C LYS A 172 -2.88 -5.70 -20.87
N GLN A 173 -2.35 -4.69 -21.56
CA GLN A 173 -2.41 -4.62 -23.03
C GLN A 173 -1.69 -5.80 -23.69
N LYS A 174 -0.51 -6.20 -23.20
CA LYS A 174 0.20 -7.38 -23.70
C LYS A 174 -0.59 -8.68 -23.47
N GLY A 175 -1.20 -8.84 -22.30
CA GLY A 175 -2.03 -10.01 -21.99
C GLY A 175 -3.31 -10.10 -22.83
N SER A 176 -3.89 -8.97 -23.23
CA SER A 176 -5.08 -8.91 -24.10
C SER A 176 -4.80 -9.27 -25.57
N ILE A 177 -3.53 -9.34 -26.00
CA ILE A 177 -3.16 -9.71 -27.39
C ILE A 177 -3.02 -11.24 -27.55
N ILE A 178 -3.00 -12.00 -26.45
CA ILE A 178 -2.75 -13.45 -26.45
C ILE A 178 -4.06 -14.28 -26.34
N LEU A 179 -5.24 -13.65 -26.48
CA LEU A 179 -6.55 -14.31 -26.47
C LEU A 179 -7.22 -14.27 -27.84
#